data_AF-A0A7J6WBL5-F1
#
_entry.id   AF-A0A7J6WBL5-F1
#
_cell.length_a   1.000
_cell.length_b   1.000
_cell.length_c   1.000
_cell.angle_alpha   90.00
_cell.angle_beta   90.00
_cell.angle_gamma   90.00
#
_symmetry.space_group_name_H-M   'P 1'
#
loop_
_entity.id
_entity.type
_entity.pdbx_description
1 polymer ?
#
loop_
_entity_poly.entity_id
_entity_poly.type
_entity_poly.pdbx_seq_one_letter_code
_entity_poly.pdbx_strand_id
1 'polypeptide(L)'
;MEDKELQQDLLDDGLELSFTDKRRFAKVRLLKDPASVPPISGLGPDALLEPMAIDEFAGSLSKRKIAIKALLLDQGYIAGIGNWIADEVLYQVSVFFMFGHIP
;
A
#
# COMPACT_ATOMS: atom_id res chain seq x y z
N MET A 1 23.28 -6.54 26.19
CA MET A 1 22.34 -5.64 25.49
C MET A 1 21.04 -6.40 25.41
N GLU A 2 20.06 -6.00 26.21
CA GLU A 2 18.75 -6.65 26.28
C GLU A 2 17.91 -6.21 25.08
N ASP A 3 17.57 -7.13 24.19
CA ASP A 3 16.56 -6.91 23.14
C ASP A 3 15.17 -6.84 23.79
N LYS A 4 14.80 -5.64 24.27
CA LYS A 4 13.47 -5.31 24.76
C LYS A 4 12.60 -4.76 23.62
N GLU A 5 12.23 -5.62 22.67
CA GLU A 5 11.16 -5.33 21.71
C GLU A 5 10.28 -6.58 21.54
N LEU A 6 9.57 -6.95 22.60
CA LEU A 6 8.50 -7.94 22.52
C LEU A 6 7.30 -7.39 23.28
N GLN A 7 6.37 -6.76 22.56
CA GLN A 7 4.99 -6.69 23.04
C GLN A 7 4.44 -8.11 22.93
N GLN A 8 4.31 -8.78 24.08
CA GLN A 8 3.71 -10.11 24.24
C GLN A 8 2.34 -9.91 24.88
N ASP A 9 1.28 -10.15 24.12
CA ASP A 9 -0.06 -10.28 24.65
C ASP A 9 -0.51 -11.75 24.47
N LEU A 10 -0.78 -12.43 25.59
CA LEU A 10 -1.33 -13.78 25.63
C LEU A 10 -2.80 -13.72 25.17
N LEU A 11 -3.16 -14.52 24.18
CA LEU A 11 -4.55 -14.87 23.88
C LEU A 11 -5.03 -15.91 24.90
N ASP A 12 -6.35 -16.03 25.07
CA ASP A 12 -6.98 -16.87 26.11
C ASP A 12 -6.62 -18.37 26.01
N ASP A 13 -6.14 -18.82 24.86
CA ASP A 13 -5.68 -20.19 24.56
C ASP A 13 -4.16 -20.38 24.70
N GLY A 14 -3.44 -19.36 25.17
CA GLY A 14 -1.99 -19.35 25.28
C GLY A 14 -1.26 -19.05 23.96
N LEU A 15 -1.99 -18.68 22.90
CA LEU A 15 -1.38 -18.21 21.66
C LEU A 15 -0.77 -16.82 21.87
N GLU A 16 0.41 -16.59 21.31
CA GLU A 16 1.09 -15.30 21.36
C GLU A 16 1.02 -14.61 19.99
N LEU A 17 0.67 -13.31 20.01
CA LEU A 17 0.72 -12.45 18.84
C LEU A 17 1.73 -11.33 19.08
N SER A 18 2.62 -11.10 18.12
CA SER A 18 3.54 -9.96 18.18
C SER A 18 3.66 -9.26 16.83
N PHE A 19 3.61 -7.94 16.86
CA PHE A 19 3.89 -7.07 15.71
C PHE A 19 5.31 -6.51 15.86
N THR A 20 6.20 -6.82 14.92
CA THR A 20 7.61 -6.42 15.00
C THR A 20 7.96 -5.42 13.90
N ASP A 21 8.71 -4.37 14.26
CA ASP A 21 9.18 -3.37 13.31
C ASP A 21 10.57 -2.84 13.71
N LYS A 22 11.60 -3.53 13.22
CA LYS A 22 13.01 -3.18 13.47
C LYS A 22 13.39 -1.77 13.00
N ARG A 23 12.66 -1.22 12.02
CA ARG A 23 12.98 0.08 11.39
C ARG A 23 12.18 1.23 12.00
N ARG A 24 11.19 0.94 12.84
CA ARG A 24 10.34 1.90 13.55
C ARG A 24 9.60 2.87 12.61
N PHE A 25 9.18 2.37 11.44
CA PHE A 25 8.38 3.10 10.45
C PHE A 25 6.88 2.76 10.49
N ALA A 26 6.52 1.64 11.11
CA ALA A 26 5.16 1.23 11.32
C ALA A 26 4.44 2.14 12.31
N LYS A 27 3.11 2.17 12.19
CA LYS A 27 2.23 2.94 13.06
C LYS A 27 1.15 2.01 13.60
N VAL A 28 1.19 1.77 14.91
CA VAL A 28 0.12 1.05 15.62
C VAL A 28 -0.81 2.09 16.24
N ARG A 29 -2.12 1.93 16.02
CA ARG A 29 -3.16 2.85 16.52
C ARG A 29 -4.32 2.05 17.05
N LEU A 30 -4.91 2.52 18.16
CA LEU A 30 -6.15 1.98 18.71
C LEU A 30 -7.29 2.95 18.38
N LEU A 31 -8.23 2.50 17.55
CA LEU A 31 -9.32 3.30 17.00
C LEU A 31 -10.63 2.51 17.13
N LYS A 32 -11.75 3.19 17.38
CA LYS A 32 -13.07 2.54 17.46
C LYS A 32 -13.57 2.05 16.11
N ASP A 33 -13.38 2.87 15.08
CA ASP A 33 -13.71 2.55 13.70
C ASP A 33 -12.55 2.99 12.81
N PRO A 34 -11.59 2.08 12.54
CA PRO A 34 -10.42 2.39 11.73
C PRO A 34 -10.75 2.82 10.29
N ALA A 35 -11.83 2.31 9.70
CA ALA A 35 -12.18 2.57 8.30
C ALA A 35 -12.68 4.01 8.09
N SER A 36 -13.33 4.58 9.11
CA SER A 36 -13.87 5.95 9.06
C SER A 36 -12.83 7.07 9.18
N VAL A 37 -11.57 6.77 9.53
CA VAL A 37 -10.55 7.79 9.80
C VAL A 37 -9.26 7.60 9.00
N PRO A 38 -8.49 8.69 8.75
CA PRO A 38 -7.21 8.58 8.06
C PRO A 38 -6.18 7.71 8.83
N PRO A 39 -5.36 6.89 8.14
CA PRO A 39 -5.18 6.89 6.69
C PRO A 39 -6.19 6.04 5.91
N ILE A 40 -6.91 5.11 6.56
CA ILE A 40 -7.72 4.10 5.87
C ILE A 40 -8.87 4.76 5.10
N SER A 41 -9.52 5.77 5.67
CA SER A 41 -10.59 6.50 5.00
C SER A 41 -10.15 7.29 3.76
N GLY A 42 -8.84 7.48 3.56
CA GLY A 42 -8.26 8.21 2.42
C GLY A 42 -7.64 7.29 1.37
N LEU A 43 -7.75 5.97 1.54
CA LEU A 43 -7.28 5.01 0.55
C LEU A 43 -8.22 5.00 -0.67
N GLY A 44 -7.63 4.76 -1.83
CA GLY A 44 -8.37 4.37 -3.02
C GLY A 44 -8.92 2.94 -2.88
N PRO A 45 -9.60 2.42 -3.92
CA PRO A 45 -10.06 1.04 -3.92
C PRO A 45 -8.92 0.05 -3.70
N ASP A 46 -9.18 -1.02 -2.94
CA ASP A 46 -8.24 -2.11 -2.73
C ASP A 46 -7.99 -2.86 -4.05
N ALA A 47 -6.72 -3.03 -4.44
CA ALA A 47 -6.36 -3.63 -5.73
C ALA A 47 -6.87 -5.07 -5.92
N LEU A 48 -7.14 -5.81 -4.84
CA LEU A 48 -7.59 -7.19 -4.89
C LEU A 48 -9.10 -7.31 -4.63
N LEU A 49 -9.60 -6.62 -3.61
CA LEU A 49 -10.99 -6.75 -3.16
C LEU A 49 -11.95 -5.86 -3.94
N GLU A 50 -11.46 -4.73 -4.48
CA GLU A 50 -12.27 -3.72 -5.16
C GLU A 50 -11.65 -3.34 -6.52
N PRO A 51 -11.41 -4.30 -7.43
CA PRO A 51 -10.77 -4.00 -8.70
C PRO A 51 -11.62 -3.05 -9.54
N MET A 52 -11.00 -1.97 -10.03
CA MET A 52 -11.65 -1.04 -10.95
C MET A 52 -12.07 -1.75 -12.24
N ALA A 53 -13.22 -1.36 -12.79
CA ALA A 53 -13.59 -1.78 -14.13
C ALA A 53 -12.60 -1.20 -15.16
N ILE A 54 -12.39 -1.92 -16.27
CA ILE A 54 -11.41 -1.51 -17.30
C ILE A 54 -11.66 -0.09 -17.80
N ASP A 55 -12.93 0.26 -18.05
CA ASP A 55 -13.30 1.59 -18.55
C ASP A 55 -13.04 2.70 -17.53
N GLU A 56 -13.27 2.42 -16.25
CA GLU A 56 -12.99 3.35 -15.14
C GLU A 56 -11.49 3.57 -14.97
N PHE A 57 -10.71 2.48 -15.07
CA PHE A 57 -9.26 2.54 -15.00
C PHE A 57 -8.68 3.33 -16.18
N ALA A 58 -9.07 3.02 -17.42
CA ALA A 58 -8.62 3.74 -18.60
C ALA A 58 -9.04 5.23 -18.57
N GLY A 59 -10.29 5.50 -18.17
CA GLY A 59 -10.81 6.84 -18.04
C GLY A 59 -10.09 7.67 -16.97
N SER A 60 -9.76 7.08 -15.82
CA SER A 60 -9.04 7.76 -14.74
C SER A 60 -7.57 7.99 -15.08
N LEU A 61 -6.90 7.05 -15.75
CA LEU A 61 -5.53 7.20 -16.25
C LEU A 61 -5.38 8.39 -17.21
N SER A 62 -6.32 8.56 -18.15
CA SER A 62 -6.26 9.62 -19.18
C SER A 62 -6.22 11.05 -18.61
N LYS A 63 -6.70 11.24 -17.37
CA LYS A 63 -6.79 12.55 -16.71
C LYS A 63 -5.53 12.93 -15.94
N ARG A 64 -4.57 12.01 -15.81
CA ARG A 64 -3.37 12.19 -14.98
C ARG A 64 -2.14 12.41 -15.88
N LYS A 65 -1.32 13.42 -15.54
CA LYS A 65 -0.06 13.74 -16.23
C LYS A 65 1.16 13.40 -15.37
N ILE A 66 1.17 12.19 -14.82
CA ILE A 66 2.28 11.67 -14.00
C ILE A 66 2.73 10.31 -14.53
N ALA A 67 3.94 9.89 -14.18
CA ALA A 67 4.45 8.58 -14.57
C ALA A 67 3.57 7.46 -13.98
N ILE A 68 3.28 6.43 -14.79
CA ILE A 68 2.38 5.34 -14.40
C ILE A 68 2.81 4.65 -13.11
N LYS A 69 4.12 4.42 -12.92
CA LYS A 69 4.66 3.84 -11.67
C LYS A 69 4.34 4.70 -10.46
N ALA A 70 4.50 6.03 -10.56
CA ALA A 70 4.20 6.93 -9.46
C ALA A 70 2.71 6.91 -9.11
N LEU A 71 1.84 6.81 -10.11
CA LEU A 71 0.40 6.68 -9.91
C LEU A 71 0.00 5.34 -9.26
N LEU A 72 0.63 4.24 -9.67
CA LEU A 72 0.38 2.91 -9.06
C LEU A 72 0.84 2.84 -7.60
N LEU A 73 1.83 3.66 -7.19
CA LEU A 73 2.28 3.74 -5.81
C LEU A 73 1.43 4.67 -4.94
N ASP A 74 0.54 5.46 -5.55
CA ASP A 74 -0.37 6.35 -4.84
C ASP A 74 -1.52 5.55 -4.20
N GLN A 75 -1.45 5.39 -2.88
CA GLN A 75 -2.44 4.63 -2.12
C GLN A 75 -3.84 5.28 -2.12
N GLY A 76 -3.95 6.56 -2.48
CA GLY A 76 -5.24 7.23 -2.69
C GLY A 76 -5.85 6.97 -4.07
N TYR A 77 -5.05 6.47 -5.03
CA TYR A 77 -5.52 6.06 -6.35
C TYR A 77 -5.88 4.58 -6.39
N ILE A 78 -4.98 3.71 -5.93
CA ILE A 78 -5.22 2.28 -5.77
C ILE A 78 -4.39 1.77 -4.58
N ALA A 79 -5.04 1.12 -3.62
CA ALA A 79 -4.39 0.70 -2.40
C ALA A 79 -3.76 -0.70 -2.55
N GLY A 80 -2.63 -0.92 -1.87
CA GLY A 80 -1.98 -2.24 -1.78
C GLY A 80 -0.86 -2.50 -2.80
N ILE A 81 -0.69 -1.64 -3.81
CA ILE A 81 0.43 -1.75 -4.75
C ILE A 81 1.68 -1.10 -4.17
N GLY A 82 2.71 -1.91 -3.96
CA GLY A 82 4.06 -1.47 -3.56
C GLY A 82 5.05 -1.48 -4.73
N ASN A 83 6.29 -1.06 -4.47
CA ASN A 83 7.35 -0.94 -5.48
C ASN A 83 7.54 -2.19 -6.34
N TRP A 84 7.66 -3.37 -5.70
CA TRP A 84 7.83 -4.64 -6.40
C TRP A 84 6.66 -4.93 -7.34
N ILE A 85 5.43 -4.80 -6.86
CA ILE A 85 4.24 -5.15 -7.64
C ILE A 85 4.11 -4.19 -8.82
N ALA A 86 4.33 -2.90 -8.59
CA ALA A 86 4.31 -1.90 -9.65
C ALA A 86 5.33 -2.22 -10.76
N ASP A 87 6.55 -2.64 -10.40
CA ASP A 87 7.56 -3.04 -11.38
C ASP A 87 7.17 -4.31 -12.14
N GLU A 88 6.66 -5.31 -11.43
CA GLU A 88 6.24 -6.58 -12.02
C GLU A 88 5.09 -6.40 -13.03
N VAL A 89 4.03 -5.68 -12.66
CA VAL A 89 2.88 -5.49 -13.56
C VAL A 89 3.26 -4.67 -14.79
N LEU A 90 4.11 -3.64 -14.63
CA LEU A 90 4.58 -2.81 -15.74
C LEU A 90 5.49 -3.59 -16.69
N TYR A 91 6.34 -4.47 -16.14
CA TYR A 91 7.14 -5.40 -16.92
C TYR A 91 6.26 -6.35 -17.76
N GLN A 92 5.26 -6.99 -17.15
CA GLN A 92 4.37 -7.93 -17.83
C GLN A 92 3.62 -7.30 -19.01
N VAL A 93 3.21 -6.04 -18.88
CA VAL A 93 2.53 -5.32 -19.97
C VAL A 93 3.48 -4.55 -20.89
N SER A 94 4.80 -4.71 -20.71
CA SER A 94 5.84 -4.03 -21.50
C SER A 94 5.70 -2.49 -21.53
N VAL A 95 5.18 -1.91 -20.45
CA VAL A 95 5.10 -0.45 -20.29
C VAL A 95 6.37 0.02 -19.61
N PHE A 96 7.22 0.71 -20.38
CA PHE A 96 8.45 1.27 -19.87
C PHE A 96 8.16 2.50 -19.01
N PHE A 97 8.61 2.49 -17.75
CA PHE A 97 8.55 3.65 -16.88
C PHE A 97 9.91 4.36 -16.92
N MET A 98 9.94 5.60 -17.38
CA MET A 98 11.17 6.41 -17.37
C MET A 98 11.15 7.31 -16.14
N PHE A 99 12.07 7.08 -15.19
CA PHE A 99 12.53 8.14 -14.30
C PHE A 99 13.21 9.22 -15.16
N GLY A 100 13.04 10.48 -14.77
CA GLY A 100 13.34 11.66 -15.57
C GLY A 100 14.65 11.64 -16.38
N HIS A 101 14.56 12.33 -17.53
CA HIS A 101 15.62 12.94 -18.31
C HIS A 101 17.00 12.95 -17.62
N ILE A 102 17.94 12.15 -18.15
CA ILE A 102 19.37 12.41 -17.99
C ILE A 102 19.77 13.26 -19.22
N PRO A 103 20.39 14.44 -19.04
CA PRO A 103 20.86 15.26 -20.16
C PRO A 103 21.92 14.54 -21.01
#